data_AF-A0A2D9Z9W0-F1
#
_entry.id   AF-A0A2D9Z9W0-F1
#
_cell.length_a   1.000
_cell.length_b   1.000
_cell.length_c   1.000
_cell.angle_alpha   90.00
_cell.angle_beta   90.00
_cell.angle_gamma   90.00
#
_symmetry.space_group_name_H-M   'P 1'
#
loop_
_entity.id
_entity.type
_entity.pdbx_description
1 polymer ?
#
loop_
_entity_poly.entity_id
_entity_poly.type
_entity_poly.pdbx_seq_one_letter_code
_entity_poly.pdbx_strand_id
1 'polypeptide(L)'
;MSLHDSTFDSIRPTNELGHGSITLKLQQAATGNEDAQQVLFVAVMDELKASARRILKQFPRVKSLDADMLVNDIYETLLGILISKQFENREHFFAIACKNFRWTLLDIVNEKTIETEPLIGDHDSEDARQDEFENEEFYRFALKYLDDIDPELAMIVDRHLVLGMSYTEISEQTGMARSTVHERFNKATQLLKKLFTD
;
A
#
# COMPACT_ATOMS: atom_id res chain seq x y z
N MET A 1 14.13 12.06 32.13
CA MET A 1 15.20 11.88 31.13
C MET A 1 14.79 10.73 30.23
N SER A 2 14.41 11.06 28.99
CA SER A 2 14.19 10.21 27.81
C SER A 2 13.28 8.98 27.90
N LEU A 3 12.05 9.13 27.40
CA LEU A 3 11.33 8.09 26.66
C LEU A 3 10.77 8.76 25.41
N HIS A 4 11.59 8.77 24.35
CA HIS A 4 11.08 8.98 22.99
C HIS A 4 10.17 7.79 22.69
N ASP A 5 8.88 7.96 22.95
CA ASP A 5 7.84 7.07 22.46
C ASP A 5 7.66 7.39 20.98
N SER A 6 8.59 6.86 20.17
CA SER A 6 8.49 6.94 18.73
C SER A 6 7.35 6.02 18.29
N THR A 7 6.29 6.64 17.78
CA THR A 7 5.10 6.12 17.06
C THR A 7 5.40 5.06 15.96
N PHE A 8 6.67 4.65 15.81
CA PHE A 8 7.17 3.63 14.90
C PHE A 8 7.03 2.19 15.45
N ASP A 9 7.01 1.98 16.77
CA ASP A 9 6.93 0.62 17.33
C ASP A 9 5.51 0.03 17.36
N SER A 10 4.47 0.86 17.16
CA SER A 10 3.06 0.46 17.17
C SER A 10 2.54 -0.09 15.84
N ILE A 11 3.37 -0.12 14.78
CA ILE A 11 2.99 -0.54 13.41
C ILE A 11 3.54 -1.94 13.08
N ARG A 12 3.65 -2.83 14.07
CA ARG A 12 3.80 -4.27 13.79
C ARG A 12 2.52 -5.02 14.13
N PRO A 13 1.68 -5.36 13.14
CA PRO A 13 0.77 -6.47 13.28
C PRO A 13 1.58 -7.77 13.32
N THR A 14 1.29 -8.58 14.32
CA THR A 14 1.81 -9.93 14.55
C THR A 14 1.60 -10.80 13.31
N ASN A 15 2.66 -11.51 12.93
CA ASN A 15 2.82 -12.30 11.71
C ASN A 15 2.02 -13.63 11.72
N GLU A 16 0.80 -13.67 12.26
CA GLU A 16 0.05 -14.92 12.54
C GLU A 16 -0.90 -15.40 11.43
N LEU A 17 -1.07 -14.66 10.34
CA LEU A 17 -1.73 -15.17 9.14
C LEU A 17 -0.68 -15.28 8.02
N GLY A 18 -0.33 -16.52 7.68
CA GLY A 18 0.90 -16.88 6.98
C GLY A 18 0.99 -16.38 5.53
N HIS A 19 2.01 -15.57 5.25
CA HIS A 19 2.32 -15.08 3.89
C HIS A 19 3.82 -15.09 3.56
N GLY A 20 4.61 -15.99 4.14
CA GLY A 20 5.92 -16.34 3.56
C GLY A 20 5.70 -17.27 2.36
N SER A 21 5.84 -16.88 1.10
CA SER A 21 6.15 -15.58 0.53
C SER A 21 5.42 -15.44 -0.80
N ILE A 22 4.77 -14.29 -1.01
CA ILE A 22 4.32 -13.87 -2.33
C ILE A 22 5.49 -14.05 -3.31
N THR A 23 6.71 -13.68 -2.90
CA THR A 23 7.99 -13.86 -3.60
C THR A 23 8.30 -15.27 -4.07
N LEU A 24 8.02 -16.32 -3.29
CA LEU A 24 8.29 -17.72 -3.62
C LEU A 24 7.23 -18.30 -4.56
N LYS A 25 5.95 -17.97 -4.34
CA LYS A 25 4.88 -18.20 -5.34
C LYS A 25 5.24 -17.47 -6.65
N LEU A 26 5.84 -16.30 -6.47
CA LEU A 26 6.56 -15.48 -7.43
C LEU A 26 7.50 -16.24 -8.38
N GLN A 27 8.53 -16.81 -7.77
CA GLN A 27 9.61 -17.46 -8.49
C GLN A 27 9.10 -18.69 -9.25
N GLN A 28 8.10 -19.37 -8.70
CA GLN A 28 7.48 -20.54 -9.33
C GLN A 28 6.70 -20.18 -10.61
N ALA A 29 5.97 -19.06 -10.60
CA ALA A 29 5.17 -18.60 -11.74
C ALA A 29 5.98 -18.06 -12.92
N ALA A 30 7.23 -17.62 -12.71
CA ALA A 30 8.10 -17.09 -13.75
C ALA A 30 8.53 -18.14 -14.82
N THR A 31 8.18 -19.42 -14.61
CA THR A 31 8.52 -20.53 -15.52
C THR A 31 7.59 -20.70 -16.73
N GLY A 32 6.59 -19.82 -16.91
CA GLY A 32 5.79 -19.74 -18.14
C GLY A 32 4.63 -20.73 -18.26
N ASN A 33 4.20 -21.33 -17.15
CA ASN A 33 3.00 -22.17 -17.10
C ASN A 33 1.75 -21.30 -16.86
N GLU A 34 0.75 -21.38 -17.73
CA GLU A 34 -0.53 -20.66 -17.61
C GLU A 34 -1.23 -20.92 -16.27
N ASP A 35 -1.18 -22.16 -15.76
CA ASP A 35 -1.72 -22.52 -14.45
C ASP A 35 -0.97 -21.78 -13.31
N ALA A 36 0.34 -21.61 -13.46
CA ALA A 36 1.16 -20.91 -12.47
C ALA A 36 0.93 -19.40 -12.51
N GLN A 37 0.59 -18.83 -13.67
CA GLN A 37 0.18 -17.43 -13.79
C GLN A 37 -1.18 -17.18 -13.14
N GLN A 38 -2.13 -18.12 -13.29
CA GLN A 38 -3.44 -18.01 -12.65
C GLN A 38 -3.34 -18.12 -11.12
N VAL A 39 -2.58 -19.10 -10.61
CA VAL A 39 -2.30 -19.23 -9.16
C VAL A 39 -1.64 -17.97 -8.62
N LEU A 40 -0.70 -17.41 -9.39
CA LEU A 40 -0.08 -16.16 -9.03
C LEU A 40 -1.07 -15.00 -8.96
N PHE A 41 -1.88 -14.84 -10.00
CA PHE A 41 -2.85 -13.76 -10.07
C PHE A 41 -3.76 -13.76 -8.84
N VAL A 42 -4.31 -14.92 -8.49
CA VAL A 42 -5.15 -15.11 -7.30
C VAL A 42 -4.40 -14.70 -6.04
N ALA A 43 -3.18 -15.20 -5.85
CA ALA A 43 -2.38 -14.89 -4.67
C ALA A 43 -2.08 -13.38 -4.54
N VAL A 44 -1.77 -12.69 -5.65
CA VAL A 44 -1.50 -11.24 -5.59
C VAL A 44 -2.77 -10.47 -5.29
N MET A 45 -3.91 -10.85 -5.87
CA MET A 45 -5.16 -10.16 -5.59
C MET A 45 -5.61 -10.30 -4.13
N ASP A 46 -5.38 -11.45 -3.50
CA ASP A 46 -5.66 -11.64 -2.06
C ASP A 46 -4.82 -10.69 -1.19
N GLU A 47 -3.57 -10.48 -1.56
CA GLU A 47 -2.64 -9.59 -0.85
C GLU A 47 -3.03 -8.12 -1.03
N LEU A 48 -3.47 -7.76 -2.23
CA LEU A 48 -4.00 -6.42 -2.50
C LEU A 48 -5.28 -6.16 -1.69
N LYS A 49 -6.17 -7.15 -1.52
CA LYS A 49 -7.31 -7.04 -0.59
C LYS A 49 -6.86 -6.82 0.85
N ALA A 50 -5.89 -7.60 1.33
CA ALA A 50 -5.33 -7.44 2.67
C ALA A 50 -4.69 -6.06 2.86
N SER A 51 -4.02 -5.56 1.82
CA SER A 51 -3.44 -4.23 1.78
C SER A 51 -4.48 -3.12 1.81
N ALA A 52 -5.58 -3.26 1.06
CA ALA A 52 -6.69 -2.32 1.08
C ALA A 52 -7.24 -2.15 2.49
N ARG A 53 -7.48 -3.26 3.22
CA ARG A 53 -7.90 -3.21 4.63
C ARG A 53 -6.91 -2.45 5.51
N ARG A 54 -5.61 -2.64 5.30
CA ARG A 54 -4.55 -1.99 6.09
C ARG A 54 -4.48 -0.48 5.80
N ILE A 55 -4.56 -0.12 4.52
CA ILE A 55 -4.47 1.25 4.04
C ILE A 55 -5.73 2.03 4.42
N LEU A 56 -6.93 1.46 4.26
CA LEU A 56 -8.21 2.11 4.65
C LEU A 56 -8.27 2.50 6.13
N LYS A 57 -7.55 1.81 7.02
CA LYS A 57 -7.43 2.21 8.44
C LYS A 57 -6.75 3.57 8.64
N GLN A 58 -6.00 4.06 7.66
CA GLN A 58 -5.34 5.37 7.69
C GLN A 58 -6.28 6.52 7.30
N PHE A 59 -7.52 6.24 6.87
CA PHE A 59 -8.49 7.23 6.42
C PHE A 59 -9.68 7.28 7.39
N PRO A 60 -9.58 8.01 8.52
CA PRO A 60 -10.67 8.16 9.48
C PRO A 60 -12.00 8.56 8.88
N ARG A 61 -12.02 9.40 7.84
CA ARG A 61 -13.28 9.80 7.16
C ARG A 61 -14.01 8.63 6.52
N VAL A 62 -13.30 7.55 6.24
CA VAL A 62 -13.82 6.33 5.63
C VAL A 62 -14.06 5.21 6.66
N LYS A 63 -13.60 5.36 7.92
CA LYS A 63 -13.72 4.34 8.98
C LYS A 63 -15.16 3.96 9.36
N SER A 64 -16.16 4.78 9.00
CA SER A 64 -17.58 4.51 9.26
C SER A 64 -18.27 3.69 8.17
N LEU A 65 -17.63 3.50 7.01
CA LEU A 65 -18.13 2.68 5.92
C LEU A 65 -17.69 1.24 6.10
N ASP A 66 -18.54 0.29 5.72
CA ASP A 66 -18.27 -1.14 5.78
C ASP A 66 -16.96 -1.46 5.03
N ALA A 67 -15.86 -1.62 5.77
CA ALA A 67 -14.52 -1.73 5.21
C ALA A 67 -14.39 -2.93 4.27
N ASP A 68 -15.19 -3.98 4.47
CA ASP A 68 -15.22 -5.13 3.57
C ASP A 68 -15.95 -4.82 2.25
N MET A 69 -16.97 -3.95 2.27
CA MET A 69 -17.60 -3.44 1.04
C MET A 69 -16.61 -2.64 0.20
N LEU A 70 -15.89 -1.69 0.81
CA LEU A 70 -14.90 -0.87 0.08
C LEU A 70 -13.73 -1.71 -0.47
N VAL A 71 -13.29 -2.73 0.28
CA VAL A 71 -12.27 -3.66 -0.20
C VAL A 71 -12.79 -4.48 -1.38
N ASN A 72 -14.06 -4.87 -1.38
CA ASN A 72 -14.67 -5.53 -2.53
C ASN A 72 -14.76 -4.59 -3.74
N ASP A 73 -15.16 -3.33 -3.56
CA ASP A 73 -15.20 -2.35 -4.64
C ASP A 73 -13.82 -2.11 -5.27
N ILE A 74 -12.78 -1.98 -4.42
CA ILE A 74 -11.38 -1.88 -4.86
C ILE A 74 -10.99 -3.14 -5.65
N TYR A 75 -11.33 -4.32 -5.13
CA TYR A 75 -11.00 -5.58 -5.77
C TYR A 75 -11.68 -5.75 -7.13
N GLU A 76 -12.99 -5.52 -7.22
CA GLU A 76 -13.74 -5.69 -8.46
C GLU A 76 -13.25 -4.72 -9.55
N THR A 77 -13.04 -3.46 -9.18
CA THR A 77 -12.48 -2.44 -10.08
C THR A 77 -11.09 -2.85 -10.57
N LEU A 78 -10.21 -3.22 -9.65
CA LEU A 78 -8.85 -3.63 -10.01
C LEU A 78 -8.82 -4.91 -10.86
N LEU A 79 -9.66 -5.89 -10.53
CA LEU A 79 -9.80 -7.14 -11.27
C LEU A 79 -10.19 -6.86 -12.74
N GLY A 80 -11.17 -5.97 -12.95
CA GLY A 80 -11.58 -5.56 -14.30
C GLY A 80 -10.44 -4.88 -15.08
N ILE A 81 -9.65 -4.04 -14.42
CA ILE A 81 -8.48 -3.38 -15.03
C ILE A 81 -7.40 -4.41 -15.40
N LEU A 82 -7.08 -5.35 -14.51
CA LEU A 82 -5.96 -6.27 -14.73
C LEU A 82 -6.29 -7.38 -15.74
N ILE A 83 -7.51 -7.90 -15.78
CA ILE A 83 -7.94 -8.91 -16.76
C ILE A 83 -7.87 -8.36 -18.19
N SER A 84 -8.08 -7.06 -18.39
CA SER A 84 -8.05 -6.43 -19.71
C SER A 84 -6.64 -6.08 -20.21
N LYS A 85 -5.60 -6.32 -19.40
CA LYS A 85 -4.21 -5.96 -19.73
C LYS A 85 -3.37 -7.16 -20.12
N GLN A 86 -2.40 -6.92 -20.99
CA GLN A 86 -1.32 -7.86 -21.28
C GLN A 86 -0.09 -7.50 -20.45
N PHE A 87 0.61 -8.54 -19.98
CA PHE A 87 1.80 -8.38 -19.14
C PHE A 87 2.98 -9.05 -19.80
N GLU A 88 4.09 -8.32 -19.92
CA GLU A 88 5.31 -8.81 -20.55
C GLU A 88 6.05 -9.80 -19.65
N ASN A 89 6.02 -9.54 -18.35
CA ASN A 89 6.65 -10.36 -17.34
C ASN A 89 6.02 -10.06 -15.97
N ARG A 90 6.45 -10.83 -14.98
CA ARG A 90 6.00 -10.71 -13.58
C ARG A 90 6.24 -9.31 -12.99
N GLU A 91 7.37 -8.68 -13.28
CA GLU A 91 7.67 -7.35 -12.75
C GLU A 91 6.74 -6.30 -13.34
N HIS A 92 6.48 -6.39 -14.65
CA HIS A 92 5.53 -5.54 -15.34
C HIS A 92 4.10 -5.71 -14.78
N PHE A 93 3.66 -6.94 -14.54
CA PHE A 93 2.38 -7.22 -13.86
C PHE A 93 2.27 -6.48 -12.53
N PHE A 94 3.29 -6.55 -11.69
CA PHE A 94 3.24 -5.89 -10.39
C PHE A 94 3.29 -4.39 -10.42
N ALA A 95 4.16 -3.82 -11.25
CA ALA A 95 4.25 -2.39 -11.39
C ALA A 95 2.86 -1.83 -11.81
N ILE A 96 2.18 -2.52 -12.74
CA ILE A 96 0.81 -2.18 -13.12
C ILE A 96 -0.16 -2.41 -11.96
N ALA A 97 -0.12 -3.56 -11.29
CA ALA A 97 -1.07 -3.90 -10.23
C ALA A 97 -0.99 -2.93 -9.04
N CYS A 98 0.21 -2.61 -8.55
CA CYS A 98 0.41 -1.68 -7.43
C CYS A 98 -0.03 -0.27 -7.80
N LYS A 99 0.33 0.18 -9.01
CA LYS A 99 -0.07 1.49 -9.52
C LYS A 99 -1.59 1.61 -9.64
N ASN A 100 -2.25 0.66 -10.30
CA ASN A 100 -3.71 0.71 -10.44
C ASN A 100 -4.40 0.55 -9.09
N PHE A 101 -3.88 -0.29 -8.20
CA PHE A 101 -4.39 -0.41 -6.84
C PHE A 101 -4.36 0.94 -6.08
N ARG A 102 -3.23 1.67 -6.14
CA ARG A 102 -3.10 3.01 -5.55
C ARG A 102 -4.13 3.99 -6.08
N TRP A 103 -4.27 4.06 -7.40
CA TRP A 103 -5.24 4.95 -8.06
C TRP A 103 -6.68 4.57 -7.71
N THR A 104 -7.05 3.30 -7.81
CA THR A 104 -8.39 2.81 -7.45
C THR A 104 -8.71 3.08 -5.98
N LEU A 105 -7.77 2.85 -5.06
CA LEU A 105 -7.96 3.16 -3.65
C LEU A 105 -8.19 4.67 -3.44
N LEU A 106 -7.40 5.52 -4.10
CA LEU A 106 -7.56 6.96 -4.01
C LEU A 106 -8.90 7.43 -4.57
N ASP A 107 -9.34 6.92 -5.71
CA ASP A 107 -10.60 7.30 -6.33
C ASP A 107 -11.77 6.97 -5.40
N ILE A 108 -11.78 5.75 -4.84
CA ILE A 108 -12.80 5.30 -3.88
C ILE A 108 -12.75 6.13 -2.59
N VAL A 109 -11.56 6.35 -2.02
CA VAL A 109 -11.41 7.18 -0.81
C VAL A 109 -11.89 8.61 -1.08
N ASN A 110 -11.56 9.20 -2.22
CA ASN A 110 -11.96 10.56 -2.57
C ASN A 110 -13.48 10.68 -2.72
N GLU A 111 -14.10 9.74 -3.45
CA GLU A 111 -15.56 9.67 -3.60
C GLU A 111 -16.24 9.56 -2.23
N LYS A 112 -15.79 8.63 -1.38
CA LYS A 112 -16.38 8.42 -0.06
C LYS A 112 -16.16 9.57 0.90
N THR A 113 -14.99 10.20 0.86
CA THR A 113 -14.70 11.38 1.68
C THR A 113 -15.58 12.58 1.29
N ILE A 114 -15.97 12.71 0.01
CA ILE A 114 -16.89 13.76 -0.43
C ILE A 114 -18.32 13.47 0.06
N GLU A 115 -18.74 12.20 0.05
CA GLU A 115 -20.06 11.78 0.55
C GLU A 115 -20.19 11.95 2.07
N THR A 116 -19.11 11.72 2.82
CA THR A 116 -19.06 11.89 4.27
C THR A 116 -18.61 13.31 4.61
N GLU A 117 -19.55 14.18 4.99
CA GLU A 117 -19.28 15.52 5.55
C GLU A 117 -18.17 15.51 6.64
N PRO A 118 -17.54 16.66 6.96
CA PRO A 118 -16.37 16.73 7.85
C PRO A 118 -16.57 15.96 9.16
N LEU A 119 -15.50 15.33 9.64
CA LEU A 119 -15.46 14.50 10.84
C LEU A 119 -15.91 15.31 12.08
N ILE A 120 -17.21 15.33 12.38
CA ILE A 120 -17.76 15.81 13.65
C ILE A 120 -17.93 14.57 14.54
N GLY A 121 -16.81 14.00 14.98
CA GLY A 121 -16.74 12.78 15.79
C GLY A 121 -16.23 13.04 17.22
N ASP A 122 -16.80 12.28 18.16
CA ASP A 122 -16.69 12.40 19.63
C ASP A 122 -15.36 11.84 20.21
N HIS A 123 -14.21 12.24 19.64
CA HIS A 123 -12.89 11.84 20.12
C HIS A 123 -12.13 12.96 20.83
N ASP A 124 -11.41 12.56 21.89
CA ASP A 124 -10.75 13.38 22.89
C ASP A 124 -9.71 14.36 22.30
N SER A 125 -9.88 15.65 22.59
CA SER A 125 -9.01 16.81 22.26
C SER A 125 -8.93 17.24 20.78
N GLU A 126 -8.79 18.55 20.55
CA GLU A 126 -8.63 19.14 19.21
C GLU A 126 -7.29 18.76 18.55
N ASP A 127 -6.21 18.63 19.33
CA ASP A 127 -4.88 18.27 18.82
C ASP A 127 -4.85 16.87 18.20
N ALA A 128 -5.46 15.88 18.83
CA ALA A 128 -5.51 14.51 18.30
C ALA A 128 -6.27 14.42 16.96
N ARG A 129 -7.32 15.25 16.78
CA ARG A 129 -8.07 15.32 15.51
C ARG A 129 -7.25 15.98 14.40
N GLN A 130 -6.47 17.00 14.75
CA GLN A 130 -5.60 17.67 13.79
C GLN A 130 -4.50 16.71 13.30
N ASP A 131 -3.87 15.96 14.20
CA ASP A 131 -2.85 14.97 13.86
C ASP A 131 -3.41 13.86 12.96
N GLU A 132 -4.61 13.35 13.25
CA GLU A 132 -5.23 12.30 12.44
C GLU A 132 -5.56 12.79 11.03
N PHE A 133 -6.03 14.03 10.91
CA PHE A 133 -6.33 14.67 9.63
C PHE A 133 -5.06 14.92 8.81
N GLU A 134 -4.00 15.44 9.41
CA GLU A 134 -2.72 15.67 8.73
C GLU A 134 -2.11 14.35 8.24
N ASN A 135 -2.23 13.28 9.03
CA ASN A 135 -1.82 11.95 8.61
C ASN A 135 -2.65 11.43 7.42
N GLU A 136 -3.97 11.55 7.45
CA GLU A 136 -4.84 11.15 6.33
C GLU A 136 -4.45 11.88 5.04
N GLU A 137 -4.30 13.20 5.09
CA GLU A 137 -3.92 14.02 3.93
C GLU A 137 -2.52 13.67 3.42
N PHE A 138 -1.56 13.41 4.31
CA PHE A 138 -0.25 12.93 3.90
C PHE A 138 -0.31 11.58 3.20
N TYR A 139 -1.12 10.62 3.69
CA TYR A 139 -1.30 9.33 3.03
C TYR A 139 -1.97 9.49 1.65
N ARG A 140 -3.02 10.32 1.54
CA ARG A 140 -3.64 10.67 0.25
C ARG A 140 -2.62 11.24 -0.72
N PHE A 141 -1.81 12.18 -0.24
CA PHE A 141 -0.73 12.80 -1.00
C PHE A 141 0.30 11.77 -1.46
N ALA A 142 0.85 10.98 -0.54
CA ALA A 142 1.89 10.00 -0.82
C ALA A 142 1.44 8.96 -1.86
N LEU A 143 0.19 8.47 -1.75
CA LEU A 143 -0.37 7.56 -2.75
C LEU A 143 -0.50 8.24 -4.12
N LYS A 144 -0.82 9.53 -4.18
CA LYS A 144 -0.99 10.24 -5.45
C LYS A 144 0.33 10.55 -6.15
N TYR A 145 1.32 11.03 -5.38
CA TYR A 145 2.55 11.62 -5.93
C TYR A 145 3.77 10.69 -5.91
N LEU A 146 3.60 9.41 -5.55
CA LEU A 146 4.72 8.45 -5.58
C LEU A 146 5.28 8.23 -6.99
N ASP A 147 4.45 8.34 -8.03
CA ASP A 147 4.92 8.17 -9.41
C ASP A 147 5.82 9.33 -9.87
N ASP A 148 5.82 10.44 -9.13
CA ASP A 148 6.58 11.66 -9.44
C ASP A 148 7.96 11.69 -8.78
N ILE A 149 8.28 10.68 -7.95
CA ILE A 149 9.62 10.49 -7.40
C ILE A 149 10.43 9.49 -8.23
N ASP A 150 11.65 9.19 -7.79
CA ASP A 150 12.51 8.22 -8.46
C ASP A 150 11.83 6.83 -8.59
N PRO A 151 11.84 6.20 -9.78
CA PRO A 151 11.12 4.94 -10.02
C PRO A 151 11.56 3.79 -9.12
N GLU A 152 12.83 3.74 -8.71
CA GLU A 152 13.35 2.71 -7.83
C GLU A 152 12.85 2.91 -6.39
N LEU A 153 12.74 4.18 -5.96
CA LEU A 153 12.14 4.53 -4.68
C LEU A 153 10.64 4.20 -4.66
N ALA A 154 9.91 4.55 -5.73
CA ALA A 154 8.49 4.22 -5.89
C ALA A 154 8.25 2.71 -5.81
N MET A 155 9.05 1.91 -6.52
CA MET A 155 9.00 0.45 -6.47
C MET A 155 9.19 -0.10 -5.05
N ILE A 156 10.12 0.46 -4.27
CA ILE A 156 10.36 0.02 -2.88
C ILE A 156 9.16 0.36 -2.00
N VAL A 157 8.59 1.56 -2.15
CA VAL A 157 7.39 1.96 -1.39
C VAL A 157 6.19 1.11 -1.78
N ASP A 158 5.95 0.84 -3.06
CA ASP A 158 4.87 -0.03 -3.52
C ASP A 158 4.99 -1.44 -2.93
N ARG A 159 6.18 -2.03 -3.00
CA ARG A 159 6.39 -3.37 -2.46
C ARG A 159 6.15 -3.42 -0.95
N HIS A 160 6.60 -2.41 -0.21
CA HIS A 160 6.43 -2.38 1.24
C HIS A 160 4.99 -2.05 1.67
N LEU A 161 4.44 -0.98 1.10
CA LEU A 161 3.15 -0.40 1.51
C LEU A 161 1.98 -1.13 0.84
N VAL A 162 2.06 -1.40 -0.46
CA VAL A 162 0.99 -2.02 -1.24
C VAL A 162 1.07 -3.54 -1.18
N LEU A 163 2.23 -4.15 -1.40
CA LEU A 163 2.35 -5.63 -1.35
C LEU A 163 2.65 -6.19 0.04
N GLY A 164 2.85 -5.33 1.06
CA GLY A 164 3.12 -5.78 2.42
C GLY A 164 4.48 -6.48 2.61
N MET A 165 5.38 -6.38 1.64
CA MET A 165 6.67 -7.07 1.68
C MET A 165 7.58 -6.47 2.74
N SER A 166 8.29 -7.33 3.46
CA SER A 166 9.36 -6.92 4.36
C SER A 166 10.58 -6.42 3.59
N TYR A 167 11.46 -5.64 4.24
CA TYR A 167 12.73 -5.23 3.63
C TYR A 167 13.63 -6.42 3.25
N THR A 168 13.48 -7.56 3.93
CA THR A 168 14.20 -8.79 3.59
C THR A 168 13.69 -9.36 2.26
N GLU A 169 12.38 -9.48 2.09
CA GLU A 169 11.80 -9.99 0.84
C GLU A 169 12.07 -9.05 -0.35
N ILE A 170 12.05 -7.74 -0.12
CA ILE A 170 12.41 -6.75 -1.15
C ILE A 170 13.90 -6.88 -1.50
N SER A 171 14.77 -7.08 -0.52
CA SER A 171 16.21 -7.33 -0.70
C SER A 171 16.45 -8.57 -1.57
N GLU A 172 15.78 -9.68 -1.25
CA GLU A 172 15.87 -10.93 -2.03
C GLU A 172 15.38 -10.77 -3.47
N GLN A 173 14.31 -9.99 -3.69
CA GLN A 173 13.79 -9.75 -5.03
C GLN A 173 14.67 -8.82 -5.87
N THR A 174 15.28 -7.82 -5.25
CA THR A 174 16.04 -6.77 -5.95
C THR A 174 17.53 -7.06 -6.05
N GLY A 175 18.06 -7.97 -5.24
CA GLY A 175 19.49 -8.16 -5.05
C GLY A 175 20.18 -7.03 -4.26
N MET A 176 19.42 -6.04 -3.79
CA MET A 176 19.95 -4.95 -2.94
C MET A 176 20.19 -5.46 -1.52
N ALA A 177 21.15 -4.88 -0.80
CA ALA A 177 21.28 -5.16 0.63
C ALA A 177 20.04 -4.66 1.40
N ARG A 178 19.59 -5.40 2.41
CA ARG A 178 18.45 -5.01 3.27
C ARG A 178 18.60 -3.60 3.85
N SER A 179 19.81 -3.20 4.23
CA SER A 179 20.11 -1.84 4.71
C SER A 179 19.84 -0.79 3.64
N THR A 180 20.25 -1.05 2.40
CA THR A 180 20.00 -0.18 1.25
C THR A 180 18.51 -0.05 0.95
N VAL A 181 17.74 -1.14 1.03
CA VAL A 181 16.28 -1.09 0.88
C VAL A 181 15.65 -0.19 1.93
N HIS A 182 16.03 -0.36 3.19
CA HIS A 182 15.52 0.46 4.29
C HIS A 182 15.88 1.95 4.11
N GLU A 183 17.13 2.25 3.76
CA GLU A 183 17.59 3.61 3.49
C GLU A 183 16.82 4.26 2.35
N ARG A 184 16.59 3.54 1.25
CA ARG A 184 15.82 4.02 0.11
C ARG A 184 14.35 4.24 0.46
N PHE A 185 13.73 3.37 1.24
CA PHE A 185 12.36 3.58 1.73
C PHE A 185 12.26 4.87 2.58
N ASN A 186 13.22 5.08 3.49
CA ASN A 186 13.26 6.30 4.30
C ASN A 186 13.46 7.55 3.43
N LYS A 187 14.36 7.48 2.44
CA LYS A 187 14.58 8.56 1.47
C LYS A 187 13.30 8.89 0.70
N ALA A 188 12.58 7.89 0.21
CA ALA A 188 11.30 8.07 -0.48
C ALA A 188 10.29 8.81 0.40
N THR A 189 10.14 8.36 1.64
CA THR A 189 9.22 8.97 2.62
C THR A 189 9.60 10.42 2.94
N GLN A 190 10.90 10.72 3.09
CA GLN A 190 11.38 12.08 3.30
C GLN A 190 11.10 13.00 2.11
N LEU A 191 11.30 12.53 0.89
CA LEU A 191 10.99 13.29 -0.32
C LEU A 191 9.50 13.61 -0.40
N LEU A 192 8.63 12.63 -0.16
CA LEU A 192 7.18 12.83 -0.15
C LEU A 192 6.74 13.81 0.95
N LYS A 193 7.30 13.71 2.16
CA LYS A 193 7.02 14.66 3.24
C LYS A 193 7.42 16.08 2.85
N LYS A 194 8.59 16.25 2.25
CA LYS A 194 9.03 17.56 1.78
C LYS A 194 8.07 18.13 0.72
N LEU A 195 7.67 17.32 -0.25
CA LEU A 195 6.72 17.72 -1.29
C LEU A 195 5.31 18.03 -0.74
N PHE A 196 4.94 17.48 0.41
CA PHE A 196 3.67 17.75 1.07
C PHE A 196 3.68 19.06 1.87
N THR A 197 4.84 19.45 2.41
CA THR A 197 5.00 20.67 3.23
C THR A 197 5.35 21.91 2.41
N ASP A 198 5.94 21.74 1.22
CA ASP A 198 6.26 22.82 0.27
C ASP A 198 5.01 23.31 -0.50
#